data_AF-A0A1H5SDG9-F1
#
_entry.id   AF-A0A1H5SDG9-F1
#
_cell.length_a   1.000
_cell.length_b   1.000
_cell.length_c   1.000
_cell.angle_alpha   90.00
_cell.angle_beta   90.00
_cell.angle_gamma   90.00
#
_symmetry.space_group_name_H-M   'P 1'
#
loop_
_entity.id
_entity.type
_entity.pdbx_description
1 polymer ?
#
loop_
_entity_poly.entity_id
_entity_poly.type
_entity_poly.pdbx_seq_one_letter_code
_entity_poly.pdbx_strand_id
1 'polypeptide(L)'
;MNGFLALFLASVRIIAMLMSSPIFSIRQIPSLVKVGFSLILSFLVTTILDIPSYQFINSNIDLLYHVFRELIIGLSIGYISSLIFNAIRVSAQIMDFNVGFSMSQYFDPSTAGNSTPLERFFNWFALVIFVTLNFHHVILSAVIKSFEVLPLGNIVINSNVFVVILDIFCRSFYISMQLAAPIVIIVFLTDFTLGLINRAVPQINIFLLGLPIKTLVGLFALSIILPGLTQIYIKLFEGLSSDLIKLFNAFPLVILMASEDKTEEPTPKKLQDARKKGQVAKSVDLISAVVLLGIMFLFVVLGENIYLYGRKFLVNSLKLVTKDDISVLRLKAYMLYMLKNAVFVAMPFLLTIMILGILANILQIGFLFTVENLKFNFEKLNPINGFKRLFSKRAFVELLKSVIKIAIIFYLTFSFLENNLLEILKTSDLNVFGIYPFVKSIADKQLLRIVIFLIVVGIADFIFQKRQLKKDLMMTKQELKEELKQTEGDPQVKSKIRQKQREMAMRRMMHEVPKATVVVTNPTHFAVAIRYERNKDLAPVVVAKGADLVAKKIKEIAKENNVPIVENKELARTLYYKVEVEQMIPVELYQAVAEIIAYVYSIRRM
;
A
#
# COMPACT_ATOMS: atom_id res chain seq x y z
N MET A 1 -6.70 -17.71 42.82
CA MET A 1 -6.93 -17.30 41.41
C MET A 1 -6.08 -16.08 41.02
N ASN A 2 -5.99 -15.04 41.87
CA ASN A 2 -5.28 -13.80 41.56
C ASN A 2 -3.76 -13.95 41.36
N GLY A 3 -3.09 -14.81 42.15
CA GLY A 3 -1.64 -15.04 42.01
C GLY A 3 -1.24 -15.72 40.70
N PHE A 4 -2.03 -16.68 40.22
CA PHE A 4 -1.79 -17.32 38.92
C PHE A 4 -1.93 -16.34 37.76
N LEU A 5 -2.92 -15.44 37.84
CA LEU A 5 -3.16 -14.46 36.78
C LEU A 5 -2.07 -13.37 36.74
N ALA A 6 -1.59 -12.93 37.89
CA ALA A 6 -0.44 -12.03 37.98
C ALA A 6 0.84 -12.68 37.40
N LEU A 7 1.09 -13.95 37.75
CA LEU A 7 2.18 -14.74 37.19
C LEU A 7 2.08 -14.87 35.66
N PHE A 8 0.88 -15.19 35.17
CA PHE A 8 0.61 -15.31 33.75
C PHE A 8 0.89 -14.00 33.01
N LEU A 9 0.37 -12.86 33.47
CA LEU A 9 0.56 -11.56 32.84
C LEU A 9 2.02 -11.08 32.90
N ALA A 10 2.70 -11.29 34.04
CA ALA A 10 4.14 -11.04 34.14
C ALA A 10 4.93 -11.89 33.13
N SER A 11 4.55 -13.16 32.94
CA SER A 11 5.20 -14.03 31.97
C SER A 11 5.01 -13.56 30.54
N VAL A 12 3.84 -13.02 30.19
CA VAL A 12 3.60 -12.46 28.86
C VAL A 12 4.55 -11.29 28.59
N ARG A 13 4.72 -10.35 29.54
CA ARG A 13 5.64 -9.21 29.39
C ARG A 13 7.09 -9.67 29.23
N ILE A 14 7.53 -10.60 30.09
CA ILE A 14 8.92 -11.08 30.09
C ILE A 14 9.22 -11.91 28.82
N ILE A 15 8.32 -12.80 28.41
CA ILE A 15 8.46 -13.56 27.15
C ILE A 15 8.57 -12.59 25.97
N ALA A 16 7.70 -11.60 25.89
CA ALA A 16 7.72 -10.61 24.81
C ALA A 16 9.04 -9.82 24.76
N MET A 17 9.63 -9.48 25.90
CA MET A 17 10.96 -8.86 25.97
C MET A 17 12.07 -9.81 25.51
N LEU A 18 12.07 -11.07 25.98
CA LEU A 18 13.10 -12.05 25.61
C LEU A 18 13.07 -12.41 24.13
N MET A 19 11.88 -12.43 23.52
CA MET A 19 11.73 -12.69 22.08
C MET A 19 12.24 -11.56 21.19
N SER A 20 12.26 -10.32 21.68
CA SER A 20 12.65 -9.15 20.89
C SER A 20 14.03 -8.58 21.25
N SER A 21 14.59 -8.92 22.41
CA SER A 21 15.90 -8.44 22.86
C SER A 21 17.08 -9.16 22.20
N PRO A 22 18.19 -8.47 21.91
CA PRO A 22 19.26 -8.93 21.02
C PRO A 22 20.00 -10.20 21.49
N ILE A 23 20.15 -10.42 22.81
CA ILE A 23 20.85 -11.60 23.36
C ILE A 23 19.92 -12.80 23.51
N PHE A 24 18.69 -12.55 23.94
CA PHE A 24 17.75 -13.62 24.27
C PHE A 24 16.95 -14.09 23.05
N SER A 25 16.89 -13.29 21.97
CA SER A 25 16.19 -13.63 20.72
C SER A 25 17.00 -14.49 19.74
N ILE A 26 18.27 -14.80 20.05
CA ILE A 26 19.16 -15.60 19.20
C ILE A 26 18.50 -16.94 18.84
N ARG A 27 18.56 -17.32 17.56
CA ARG A 27 17.89 -18.54 17.02
C ARG A 27 18.46 -19.83 17.59
N GLN A 28 19.72 -19.82 17.99
CA GLN A 28 20.43 -20.95 18.59
C GLN A 28 19.87 -21.34 19.97
N ILE A 29 19.21 -20.41 20.67
CA ILE A 29 18.58 -20.72 21.96
C ILE A 29 17.22 -21.36 21.68
N PRO A 30 16.96 -22.61 22.12
CA PRO A 30 15.66 -23.25 21.92
C PRO A 30 14.53 -22.45 22.55
N SER A 31 13.36 -22.42 21.89
CA SER A 31 12.17 -21.71 22.40
C SER A 31 11.77 -22.16 23.80
N LEU A 32 11.92 -23.46 24.10
CA LEU A 32 11.64 -24.04 25.41
C LEU A 32 12.48 -23.40 26.53
N VAL A 33 13.76 -23.15 26.28
CA VAL A 33 14.67 -22.53 27.27
C VAL A 33 14.22 -21.10 27.55
N LYS A 34 13.81 -20.36 26.52
CA LYS A 34 13.32 -18.98 26.66
C LYS A 34 12.05 -18.92 27.49
N VAL A 35 11.11 -19.84 27.22
CA VAL A 35 9.86 -19.94 27.99
C VAL A 35 10.16 -20.34 29.45
N GLY A 36 11.00 -21.35 29.68
CA GLY A 36 11.39 -21.76 31.03
C GLY A 36 12.04 -20.63 31.83
N PHE A 37 13.03 -19.94 31.24
CA PHE A 37 13.69 -18.78 31.86
C PHE A 37 12.71 -17.64 32.16
N SER A 38 11.78 -17.37 31.25
CA SER A 38 10.76 -16.35 31.45
C SER A 38 9.83 -16.66 32.62
N LEU A 39 9.43 -17.92 32.80
CA LEU A 39 8.55 -18.35 33.89
C LEU A 39 9.26 -18.23 35.24
N ILE A 40 10.54 -18.61 35.31
CA ILE A 40 11.37 -18.44 36.51
C ILE A 40 11.49 -16.96 36.87
N LEU A 41 11.82 -16.10 35.90
CA LEU A 41 11.94 -14.67 36.13
C LEU A 41 10.60 -14.05 36.57
N SER A 42 9.50 -14.49 35.96
CA SER A 42 8.14 -14.03 36.31
C SER A 42 7.78 -14.41 37.72
N PHE A 43 8.07 -15.64 38.13
CA PHE A 43 7.85 -16.11 39.48
C PHE A 43 8.60 -15.24 40.49
N LEU A 44 9.91 -15.03 40.27
CA LEU A 44 10.74 -14.16 41.12
C LEU A 44 10.19 -12.75 41.23
N VAL A 45 9.84 -12.13 40.10
CA VAL A 45 9.29 -10.78 40.06
C VAL A 45 7.97 -10.70 40.84
N THR A 46 7.07 -11.67 40.66
CA THR A 46 5.76 -11.68 41.33
C THR A 46 5.83 -11.99 42.82
N THR A 47 6.91 -12.63 43.29
CA THR A 47 7.16 -12.84 44.73
C THR A 47 7.83 -11.65 45.40
N ILE A 48 8.61 -10.86 44.65
CA ILE A 48 9.40 -9.74 45.19
C ILE A 48 8.60 -8.44 45.17
N LEU A 49 7.77 -8.23 44.15
CA LEU A 49 6.95 -7.03 44.02
C LEU A 49 5.59 -7.26 44.67
N ASP A 50 5.23 -6.41 45.64
CA ASP A 50 3.87 -6.32 46.18
C ASP A 50 2.94 -5.76 45.09
N ILE A 51 2.45 -6.66 44.23
CA ILE A 51 1.51 -6.28 43.17
C ILE A 51 0.18 -5.94 43.84
N PRO A 52 -0.35 -4.70 43.69
CA PRO A 52 -1.59 -4.31 44.32
C PRO A 52 -2.73 -5.25 43.94
N SER A 53 -3.58 -5.57 44.91
CA SER A 53 -4.65 -6.55 44.79
C SER A 53 -5.52 -6.28 43.57
N TYR A 54 -5.51 -7.25 42.65
CA TYR A 54 -6.27 -7.26 41.40
C TYR A 54 -7.76 -7.02 41.66
N GLN A 55 -8.28 -5.84 41.34
CA GLN A 55 -9.71 -5.59 41.26
C GLN A 55 -10.16 -5.80 39.82
N PHE A 56 -10.88 -6.92 39.62
CA PHE A 56 -11.82 -7.19 38.54
C PHE A 56 -11.31 -7.35 37.09
N ILE A 57 -10.79 -8.54 36.75
CA ILE A 57 -11.00 -9.08 35.39
C ILE A 57 -12.33 -9.81 35.38
N ASN A 58 -13.36 -9.14 34.90
CA ASN A 58 -14.73 -9.68 34.88
C ASN A 58 -15.12 -10.34 33.56
N SER A 59 -14.30 -10.19 32.51
CA SER A 59 -14.61 -10.71 31.18
C SER A 59 -13.38 -11.22 30.43
N ASN A 60 -13.60 -12.17 29.51
CA ASN A 60 -12.54 -12.67 28.61
C ASN A 60 -11.96 -11.56 27.72
N ILE A 61 -12.75 -10.52 27.41
CA ILE A 61 -12.31 -9.37 26.61
C ILE A 61 -11.32 -8.52 27.40
N ASP A 62 -11.57 -8.33 28.68
CA ASP A 62 -10.72 -7.57 29.59
C ASP A 62 -9.37 -8.29 29.85
N LEU A 63 -9.42 -9.62 30.02
CA LEU A 63 -8.21 -10.45 30.07
C LEU A 63 -7.36 -10.28 28.80
N LEU A 64 -8.00 -10.36 27.62
CA LEU A 64 -7.30 -10.22 26.33
C LEU A 64 -6.67 -8.83 26.18
N TYR A 65 -7.33 -7.79 26.67
CA TYR A 65 -6.79 -6.43 26.70
C TYR A 65 -5.55 -6.33 27.59
N HIS A 66 -5.58 -6.88 28.80
CA HIS A 66 -4.42 -6.90 29.68
C HIS A 66 -3.26 -7.71 29.11
N VAL A 67 -3.51 -8.91 28.57
CA VAL A 67 -2.48 -9.72 27.89
C VAL A 67 -1.83 -8.93 26.76
N PHE A 68 -2.64 -8.23 25.95
CA PHE A 68 -2.13 -7.42 24.85
C PHE A 68 -1.27 -6.25 25.33
N ARG A 69 -1.70 -5.54 26.39
CA ARG A 69 -0.91 -4.47 27.01
C ARG A 69 0.46 -4.98 27.48
N GLU A 70 0.48 -6.08 28.21
CA GLU A 70 1.71 -6.68 28.73
C GLU A 70 2.67 -7.09 27.60
N LEU A 71 2.11 -7.66 26.52
CA LEU A 71 2.85 -8.00 25.31
C LEU A 71 3.47 -6.76 24.65
N ILE A 72 2.72 -5.65 24.51
CA ILE A 72 3.27 -4.41 23.93
C ILE A 72 4.40 -3.87 24.80
N ILE A 73 4.24 -3.82 26.13
CA ILE A 73 5.28 -3.32 27.03
C ILE A 73 6.56 -4.15 26.86
N GLY A 74 6.44 -5.48 26.91
CA GLY A 74 7.58 -6.38 26.73
C GLY A 74 8.25 -6.22 25.37
N LEU A 75 7.47 -6.20 24.29
CA LEU A 75 7.99 -5.95 22.93
C LEU A 75 8.66 -4.59 22.81
N SER A 76 8.15 -3.54 23.46
CA SER A 76 8.73 -2.20 23.39
C SER A 76 10.13 -2.16 24.03
N ILE A 77 10.27 -2.80 25.20
CA ILE A 77 11.55 -2.89 25.91
C ILE A 77 12.59 -3.62 25.06
N GLY A 78 12.23 -4.80 24.53
CA GLY A 78 13.18 -5.57 23.72
C GLY A 78 13.43 -4.92 22.36
N TYR A 79 12.46 -4.23 21.76
CA TYR A 79 12.66 -3.48 20.53
C TYR A 79 13.65 -2.33 20.71
N ILE A 80 13.50 -1.49 21.74
CA ILE A 80 14.46 -0.41 22.04
C ILE A 80 15.86 -0.97 22.28
N SER A 81 15.95 -2.09 23.02
CA SER A 81 17.23 -2.79 23.20
C SER A 81 17.81 -3.28 21.86
N SER A 82 16.97 -3.74 20.94
CA SER A 82 17.39 -4.18 19.61
C SER A 82 17.79 -3.04 18.68
N LEU A 83 17.26 -1.82 18.86
CA LEU A 83 17.55 -0.67 18.00
C LEU A 83 19.03 -0.30 17.98
N ILE A 84 19.71 -0.41 19.12
CA ILE A 84 21.15 -0.11 19.22
C ILE A 84 21.95 -1.14 18.41
N PHE A 85 21.63 -2.43 18.51
CA PHE A 85 22.25 -3.49 17.72
C PHE A 85 21.90 -3.36 16.23
N ASN A 86 20.70 -2.92 15.89
CA ASN A 86 20.31 -2.62 14.52
C ASN A 86 21.13 -1.44 13.96
N ALA A 87 21.34 -0.37 14.72
CA ALA A 87 22.17 0.76 14.30
C ALA A 87 23.61 0.32 14.01
N ILE A 88 24.17 -0.56 14.86
CA ILE A 88 25.49 -1.17 14.62
C ILE A 88 25.49 -1.99 13.33
N ARG A 89 24.50 -2.86 13.13
CA ARG A 89 24.39 -3.69 11.91
C ARG A 89 24.25 -2.86 10.65
N VAL A 90 23.40 -1.84 10.67
CA VAL A 90 23.23 -0.90 9.56
C VAL A 90 24.54 -0.17 9.26
N SER A 91 25.27 0.28 10.29
CA SER A 91 26.58 0.91 10.08
C SER A 91 27.56 -0.03 9.38
N ALA A 92 27.60 -1.30 9.78
CA ALA A 92 28.46 -2.31 9.18
C ALA A 92 28.05 -2.63 7.74
N GLN A 93 26.76 -2.68 7.42
CA GLN A 93 26.28 -2.84 6.05
C GLN A 93 26.66 -1.66 5.15
N ILE A 94 26.59 -0.42 5.65
CA ILE A 94 27.03 0.77 4.92
C ILE A 94 28.53 0.72 4.64
N MET A 95 29.34 0.32 5.63
CA MET A 95 30.77 0.11 5.43
C MET A 95 31.01 -0.98 4.36
N ASP A 96 30.31 -2.10 4.46
CA ASP A 96 30.45 -3.26 3.58
C ASP A 96 30.09 -2.96 2.12
N PHE A 97 29.05 -2.13 1.92
CA PHE A 97 28.65 -1.63 0.62
C PHE A 97 29.78 -0.90 -0.10
N ASN A 98 30.56 -0.10 0.63
CA ASN A 98 31.67 0.65 0.06
C ASN A 98 32.94 -0.20 -0.09
N VAL A 99 33.27 -1.05 0.90
CA VAL A 99 34.48 -1.89 0.87
C VAL A 99 34.41 -2.97 -0.22
N GLY A 100 33.21 -3.46 -0.55
CA GLY A 100 32.97 -4.32 -1.73
C GLY A 100 32.63 -5.79 -1.43
N PHE A 101 32.54 -6.20 -0.17
CA PHE A 101 32.13 -7.56 0.21
C PHE A 101 30.65 -7.85 -0.14
N SER A 102 29.81 -6.82 -0.16
CA SER A 102 28.39 -6.90 -0.54
C SER A 102 28.14 -7.24 -2.00
N MET A 103 29.14 -7.06 -2.89
CA MET A 103 29.03 -7.38 -4.32
C MET A 103 28.76 -8.86 -4.59
N SER A 104 29.16 -9.75 -3.66
CA SER A 104 28.81 -11.18 -3.72
C SER A 104 27.29 -11.43 -3.82
N GLN A 105 26.46 -10.59 -3.19
CA GLN A 105 25.00 -10.69 -3.23
C GLN A 105 24.40 -10.19 -4.55
N TYR A 106 25.11 -9.32 -5.27
CA TYR A 106 24.69 -8.83 -6.59
C TYR A 106 24.97 -9.86 -7.70
N PHE A 107 26.05 -10.63 -7.57
CA PHE A 107 26.42 -11.65 -8.56
C PHE A 107 25.69 -12.98 -8.34
N ASP A 108 25.33 -13.32 -7.10
CA ASP A 108 24.52 -14.50 -6.80
C ASP A 108 23.41 -14.18 -5.77
N PRO A 109 22.23 -13.75 -6.23
CA PRO A 109 21.09 -13.49 -5.35
C PRO A 109 20.46 -14.78 -4.78
N SER A 110 20.88 -15.97 -5.24
CA SER A 110 20.33 -17.26 -4.81
C SER A 110 21.02 -17.82 -3.55
N THR A 111 22.28 -17.43 -3.30
CA THR A 111 23.02 -17.74 -2.08
C THR A 111 22.65 -16.74 -0.97
N ALA A 112 21.42 -16.88 -0.45
CA ALA A 112 20.78 -15.97 0.50
C ALA A 112 21.40 -15.98 1.91
N GLY A 113 22.59 -15.40 2.05
CA GLY A 113 23.02 -14.81 3.32
C GLY A 113 22.60 -13.35 3.36
N ASN A 114 21.45 -13.03 3.96
CA ASN A 114 20.96 -11.64 4.17
C ASN A 114 21.87 -10.75 5.03
N SER A 115 23.05 -11.23 5.41
CA SER A 115 23.98 -10.56 6.30
C SER A 115 25.36 -10.60 5.70
N THR A 116 26.03 -9.47 5.64
CA THR A 116 27.40 -9.38 5.12
C THR A 116 28.40 -9.95 6.13
N PRO A 117 29.59 -10.42 5.70
CA PRO A 117 30.63 -10.87 6.64
C PRO A 117 30.98 -9.81 7.68
N LEU A 118 31.05 -8.55 7.23
CA LEU A 118 31.32 -7.41 8.09
C LEU A 118 30.19 -7.16 9.09
N GLU A 119 28.93 -7.20 8.66
CA GLU A 119 27.77 -7.11 9.57
C GLU A 119 27.84 -8.15 10.67
N ARG A 120 28.14 -9.41 10.32
CA ARG A 120 28.28 -10.48 11.30
C ARG A 120 29.39 -10.16 12.29
N PHE A 121 30.58 -9.80 11.80
CA PHE A 121 31.72 -9.47 12.65
C PHE A 121 31.39 -8.36 13.66
N PHE A 122 30.83 -7.25 13.20
CA PHE A 122 30.44 -6.14 14.07
C PHE A 122 29.34 -6.52 15.06
N ASN A 123 28.38 -7.35 14.67
CA ASN A 123 27.35 -7.84 15.58
C ASN A 123 27.93 -8.76 16.67
N TRP A 124 28.85 -9.67 16.33
CA TRP A 124 29.56 -10.49 17.32
C TRP A 124 30.42 -9.64 18.24
N PHE A 125 31.14 -8.65 17.69
CA PHE A 125 31.95 -7.72 18.47
C PHE A 125 31.11 -6.91 19.46
N ALA A 126 29.97 -6.38 19.01
CA ALA A 126 28.99 -5.70 19.85
C ALA A 126 28.46 -6.61 20.97
N LEU A 127 28.12 -7.86 20.64
CA LEU A 127 27.61 -8.83 21.61
C LEU A 127 28.65 -9.18 22.67
N VAL A 128 29.92 -9.36 22.28
CA VAL A 128 31.01 -9.62 23.23
C VAL A 128 31.13 -8.46 24.22
N ILE A 129 31.21 -7.22 23.74
CA ILE A 129 31.29 -6.02 24.60
C ILE A 129 30.06 -5.92 25.51
N PHE A 130 28.88 -6.20 24.97
CA PHE A 130 27.63 -6.10 25.71
C PHE A 130 27.55 -7.11 26.87
N VAL A 131 28.05 -8.34 26.65
CA VAL A 131 28.06 -9.39 27.67
C VAL A 131 29.18 -9.17 28.68
N THR A 132 30.40 -8.87 28.23
CA THR A 132 31.57 -8.70 29.12
C THR A 132 31.42 -7.52 30.08
N LEU A 133 30.75 -6.46 29.65
CA LEU A 133 30.48 -5.28 30.47
C LEU A 133 29.10 -5.32 31.16
N ASN A 134 28.45 -6.49 31.19
CA ASN A 134 27.21 -6.72 31.93
C ASN A 134 26.02 -5.84 31.50
N PHE A 135 26.01 -5.29 30.28
CA PHE A 135 24.89 -4.48 29.79
C PHE A 135 23.57 -5.27 29.65
N HIS A 136 23.63 -6.59 29.62
CA HIS A 136 22.44 -7.45 29.67
C HIS A 136 21.68 -7.35 31.00
N HIS A 137 22.37 -7.02 32.09
CA HIS A 137 21.72 -6.70 33.36
C HIS A 137 20.90 -5.41 33.29
N VAL A 138 21.25 -4.45 32.42
CA VAL A 138 20.46 -3.23 32.21
C VAL A 138 19.09 -3.58 31.63
N ILE A 139 19.02 -4.52 30.68
CA ILE A 139 17.75 -4.97 30.08
C ILE A 139 16.89 -5.69 31.15
N LEU A 140 17.49 -6.56 31.95
CA LEU A 140 16.78 -7.27 33.03
C LEU A 140 16.28 -6.29 34.11
N SER A 141 17.14 -5.35 34.53
CA SER A 141 16.79 -4.27 35.47
C SER A 141 15.66 -3.40 34.94
N ALA A 142 15.68 -3.06 33.64
CA ALA A 142 14.61 -2.30 33.01
C ALA A 142 13.27 -3.04 33.02
N VAL A 143 13.26 -4.37 32.82
CA VAL A 143 12.03 -5.16 32.94
C VAL A 143 11.50 -5.15 34.37
N ILE A 144 12.36 -5.32 35.37
CA ILE A 144 11.94 -5.24 36.78
C ILE A 144 11.38 -3.86 37.09
N LYS A 145 12.09 -2.79 36.71
CA LYS A 145 11.65 -1.39 36.87
C LYS A 145 10.34 -1.11 36.14
N SER A 146 10.08 -1.78 35.01
CA SER A 146 8.82 -1.64 34.27
C SER A 146 7.61 -2.08 35.09
N PHE A 147 7.74 -3.04 36.01
CA PHE A 147 6.63 -3.47 36.87
C PHE A 147 6.36 -2.47 38.01
N GLU A 148 7.36 -1.69 38.42
CA GLU A 148 7.17 -0.59 39.38
C GLU A 148 6.48 0.62 38.73
N VAL A 149 6.94 1.02 37.54
CA VAL A 149 6.41 2.21 36.84
C VAL A 149 5.07 1.91 36.15
N LEU A 150 4.94 0.72 35.56
CA LEU A 150 3.75 0.24 34.87
C LEU A 150 3.24 -1.03 35.55
N PRO A 151 2.59 -0.90 36.73
CA PRO A 151 2.07 -2.04 37.45
C PRO A 151 1.01 -2.79 36.63
N LEU A 152 0.92 -4.09 36.87
CA LEU A 152 -0.07 -4.97 36.23
C LEU A 152 -1.48 -4.41 36.48
N GLY A 153 -2.34 -4.42 35.47
CA GLY A 153 -3.75 -4.02 35.60
C GLY A 153 -4.05 -2.52 35.51
N ASN A 154 -3.16 -1.61 35.93
CA ASN A 154 -3.47 -0.17 35.92
C ASN A 154 -3.43 0.48 34.53
N ILE A 155 -4.46 1.28 34.24
CA ILE A 155 -4.60 2.08 33.02
C ILE A 155 -4.04 3.47 33.29
N VAL A 156 -2.80 3.72 32.90
CA VAL A 156 -2.30 5.10 32.69
C VAL A 156 -2.53 5.41 31.20
N ILE A 157 -2.75 6.65 30.73
CA ILE A 157 -2.82 6.99 29.29
C ILE A 157 -1.94 8.22 29.06
N ASN A 158 -0.92 8.15 28.19
CA ASN A 158 -0.02 9.27 27.92
C ASN A 158 0.38 9.32 26.44
N SER A 159 0.11 10.45 25.78
CA SER A 159 0.24 10.64 24.33
C SER A 159 1.67 10.73 23.80
N ASN A 160 2.69 10.71 24.67
CA ASN A 160 4.07 11.01 24.28
C ASN A 160 4.92 9.80 23.85
N VAL A 161 4.42 8.56 23.92
CA VAL A 161 5.20 7.35 23.53
C VAL A 161 5.75 7.45 22.10
N PHE A 162 4.92 7.88 21.16
CA PHE A 162 5.30 7.90 19.75
C PHE A 162 6.49 8.83 19.50
N VAL A 163 6.49 10.02 20.13
CA VAL A 163 7.57 11.00 20.01
C VAL A 163 8.87 10.44 20.58
N VAL A 164 8.81 9.74 21.71
CA VAL A 164 9.98 9.13 22.34
C VAL A 164 10.56 7.99 21.49
N ILE A 165 9.73 7.10 20.95
CA ILE A 165 10.20 6.03 20.06
C ILE A 165 10.84 6.61 18.79
N LEU A 166 10.23 7.66 18.23
CA LEU A 166 10.76 8.35 17.05
C LEU A 166 12.13 8.99 17.34
N ASP A 167 12.28 9.65 18.49
CA ASP A 167 13.55 10.25 18.91
C ASP A 167 14.66 9.20 19.06
N ILE A 168 14.37 8.08 19.75
CA ILE A 168 15.31 6.96 19.92
C ILE A 168 15.69 6.39 18.55
N PHE A 169 14.74 6.23 17.63
CA PHE A 169 15.01 5.74 16.29
C PHE A 169 15.91 6.71 15.49
N CYS A 170 15.57 8.00 15.45
CA CYS A 170 16.38 9.02 14.77
C CYS A 170 17.81 9.07 15.32
N ARG A 171 17.95 9.00 16.64
CA ARG A 171 19.26 8.92 17.31
C ARG A 171 20.02 7.66 16.89
N SER A 172 19.36 6.50 16.85
CA SER A 172 19.97 5.24 16.42
C SER A 172 20.46 5.30 14.95
N PHE A 173 19.71 5.96 14.07
CA PHE A 173 20.12 6.17 12.68
C PHE A 173 21.32 7.11 12.58
N TYR A 174 21.31 8.23 13.32
CA TYR A 174 22.45 9.15 13.38
C TYR A 174 23.73 8.43 13.84
N ILE A 175 23.63 7.62 14.89
CA ILE A 175 24.72 6.77 15.40
C ILE A 175 25.23 5.82 14.31
N SER A 176 24.33 5.19 13.55
CA SER A 176 24.74 4.27 12.48
C SER A 176 25.58 4.95 11.40
N MET A 177 25.20 6.18 11.02
CA MET A 177 25.95 6.98 10.05
C MET A 177 27.29 7.43 10.62
N GLN A 178 27.32 7.86 11.89
CA GLN A 178 28.54 8.28 12.57
C GLN A 178 29.56 7.13 12.69
N LEU A 179 29.08 5.91 12.98
CA LEU A 179 29.92 4.71 13.02
C LEU A 179 30.49 4.38 11.64
N ALA A 180 29.70 4.47 10.57
CA ALA A 180 30.14 4.17 9.20
C ALA A 180 31.08 5.22 8.61
N ALA A 181 30.93 6.50 8.99
CA ALA A 181 31.57 7.62 8.32
C ALA A 181 33.09 7.49 8.12
N PRO A 182 33.92 7.11 9.11
CA PRO A 182 35.37 7.07 8.93
C PRO A 182 35.80 6.10 7.82
N ILE A 183 35.21 4.90 7.77
CA ILE A 183 35.53 3.89 6.76
C ILE A 183 34.99 4.32 5.39
N VAL A 184 33.76 4.85 5.35
CA VAL A 184 33.17 5.35 4.10
C VAL A 184 34.02 6.46 3.49
N ILE A 185 34.53 7.40 4.31
CA ILE A 185 35.39 8.49 3.84
C ILE A 185 36.72 7.94 3.30
N ILE A 186 37.37 7.01 4.01
CA ILE A 186 38.64 6.41 3.57
C ILE A 186 38.47 5.67 2.24
N VAL A 187 37.40 4.87 2.11
CA VAL A 187 37.12 4.14 0.87
C VAL A 187 36.73 5.11 -0.25
N PHE A 188 35.95 6.15 0.04
CA PHE A 188 35.61 7.19 -0.95
C PHE A 188 36.86 7.91 -1.47
N LEU A 189 37.82 8.23 -0.60
CA LEU A 189 39.11 8.79 -1.02
C LEU A 189 39.90 7.80 -1.89
N THR A 190 39.80 6.50 -1.60
CA THR A 190 40.38 5.44 -2.43
C THR A 190 39.72 5.38 -3.81
N ASP A 191 38.41 5.57 -3.89
CA ASP A 191 37.67 5.64 -5.15
C ASP A 191 38.10 6.84 -5.99
N PHE A 192 38.27 7.98 -5.33
CA PHE A 192 38.74 9.20 -5.96
C PHE A 192 40.16 9.05 -6.51
N THR A 193 41.09 8.47 -5.74
CA THR A 193 42.46 8.22 -6.19
C THR A 193 42.51 7.21 -7.34
N LEU A 194 41.74 6.11 -7.26
CA LEU A 194 41.61 5.16 -8.36
C LEU A 194 41.02 5.82 -9.62
N GLY A 195 40.04 6.72 -9.47
CA GLY A 195 39.48 7.49 -10.59
C GLY A 195 40.50 8.41 -11.26
N LEU A 196 41.38 9.05 -10.48
CA LEU A 196 42.48 9.86 -11.02
C LEU A 196 43.53 9.00 -11.75
N ILE A 197 43.85 7.81 -11.21
CA ILE A 197 44.75 6.86 -11.87
C ILE A 197 44.16 6.41 -13.21
N ASN A 198 42.85 6.23 -13.32
CA ASN A 198 42.18 5.87 -14.58
C ASN A 198 42.37 6.92 -15.66
N ARG A 199 42.34 8.18 -15.25
CA ARG A 199 42.58 9.29 -16.14
C ARG A 199 44.04 9.37 -16.59
N ALA A 200 44.99 9.07 -15.69
CA ALA A 200 46.41 9.14 -15.99
C ALA A 200 46.90 7.94 -16.83
N VAL A 201 46.40 6.74 -16.53
CA VAL A 201 46.79 5.48 -17.18
C VAL A 201 45.53 4.69 -17.57
N PRO A 202 44.85 5.08 -18.68
CA PRO A 202 43.58 4.47 -19.08
C PRO A 202 43.69 3.02 -19.55
N GLN A 203 44.93 2.52 -19.75
CA GLN A 203 45.20 1.12 -20.09
C GLN A 203 45.00 0.18 -18.89
N ILE A 204 45.02 0.70 -17.65
CA ILE A 204 44.78 -0.10 -16.46
C ILE A 204 43.27 -0.31 -16.32
N ASN A 205 42.83 -1.58 -16.36
CA ASN A 205 41.45 -1.92 -16.03
C ASN A 205 41.22 -1.72 -14.52
N ILE A 206 40.85 -0.50 -14.14
CA ILE A 206 40.65 -0.10 -12.74
C ILE A 206 39.45 -0.76 -12.10
N PHE A 207 38.53 -1.29 -12.88
CA PHE A 207 37.50 -2.16 -12.33
C PHE A 207 38.12 -3.46 -11.76
N LEU A 208 39.11 -4.03 -12.46
CA LEU A 208 39.77 -5.27 -12.06
C LEU A 208 40.72 -5.09 -10.87
N LEU A 209 41.43 -3.96 -10.78
CA LEU A 209 42.32 -3.65 -9.64
C LEU A 209 41.62 -2.93 -8.48
N GLY A 210 40.55 -2.20 -8.77
CA GLY A 210 39.90 -1.32 -7.80
C GLY A 210 39.24 -2.08 -6.65
N LEU A 211 38.56 -3.19 -6.93
CA LEU A 211 37.89 -3.96 -5.88
C LEU A 211 38.88 -4.59 -4.88
N PRO A 212 39.96 -5.28 -5.30
CA PRO A 212 40.98 -5.76 -4.38
C PRO A 212 41.64 -4.64 -3.55
N ILE A 213 41.97 -3.51 -4.17
CA ILE A 213 42.60 -2.36 -3.49
C ILE A 213 41.66 -1.77 -2.43
N LYS A 214 40.40 -1.49 -2.79
CA LYS A 214 39.39 -0.99 -1.85
C LYS A 214 39.17 -1.95 -0.68
N THR A 215 39.12 -3.25 -0.97
CA THR A 215 38.93 -4.28 0.06
C THR A 215 40.09 -4.26 1.06
N LEU A 216 41.34 -4.21 0.57
CA LEU A 216 42.53 -4.13 1.43
C LEU A 216 42.57 -2.86 2.25
N VAL A 217 42.32 -1.70 1.63
CA VAL A 217 42.29 -0.41 2.33
C VAL A 217 41.17 -0.39 3.39
N GLY A 218 39.99 -0.92 3.07
CA GLY A 218 38.87 -1.04 3.99
C GLY A 218 39.17 -1.91 5.21
N LEU A 219 39.77 -3.09 5.00
CA LEU A 219 40.20 -3.98 6.10
C LEU A 219 41.30 -3.36 6.97
N PHE A 220 42.25 -2.66 6.35
CA PHE A 220 43.31 -1.95 7.06
C PHE A 220 42.75 -0.80 7.91
N ALA A 221 41.88 0.02 7.33
CA ALA A 221 41.19 1.10 8.04
C ALA A 221 40.38 0.56 9.22
N LEU A 222 39.63 -0.53 9.02
CA LEU A 222 38.87 -1.18 10.08
C LEU A 222 39.75 -1.64 11.23
N SER A 223 40.91 -2.22 10.93
CA SER A 223 41.87 -2.70 11.95
C SER A 223 42.36 -1.55 12.83
N ILE A 224 42.59 -0.37 12.26
CA ILE A 224 42.99 0.83 13.00
C ILE A 224 41.85 1.41 13.84
N ILE A 225 40.61 1.35 13.33
CA ILE A 225 39.44 1.97 13.96
C ILE A 225 38.84 1.08 15.06
N LEU A 226 39.11 -0.23 15.05
CA LEU A 226 38.56 -1.21 15.99
C LEU A 226 38.70 -0.82 17.48
N PRO A 227 39.85 -0.31 17.97
CA PRO A 227 39.96 0.15 19.35
C PRO A 227 39.05 1.33 19.67
N GLY A 228 38.91 2.30 18.76
CA GLY A 228 38.01 3.44 18.93
C GLY A 228 36.54 3.04 18.93
N LEU A 229 36.17 2.01 18.16
CA LEU A 229 34.81 1.47 18.13
C LEU A 229 34.36 0.91 19.48
N THR A 230 35.27 0.34 20.27
CA THR A 230 34.94 -0.15 21.62
C THR A 230 34.37 0.96 22.50
N GLN A 231 35.03 2.12 22.53
CA GLN A 231 34.61 3.27 23.34
C GLN A 231 33.26 3.82 22.88
N ILE A 232 33.03 3.85 21.56
CA ILE A 232 31.75 4.27 21.01
C ILE A 232 30.65 3.29 21.43
N TYR A 233 30.89 1.98 21.37
CA TYR A 233 29.90 0.95 21.74
C TYR A 233 29.54 1.00 23.22
N ILE A 234 30.52 1.22 24.08
CA ILE A 234 30.30 1.41 25.52
C ILE A 234 29.36 2.59 25.76
N LYS A 235 29.68 3.75 25.18
CA LYS A 235 28.85 4.97 25.30
C LYS A 235 27.42 4.76 24.76
N LEU A 236 27.27 3.95 23.70
CA LEU A 236 25.96 3.59 23.16
C LEU A 236 25.16 2.73 24.12
N PHE A 237 25.78 1.70 24.69
CA PHE A 237 25.11 0.80 25.62
C PHE A 237 24.80 1.46 26.97
N GLU A 238 25.62 2.39 27.44
CA GLU A 238 25.31 3.22 28.61
C GLU A 238 24.04 4.06 28.40
N GLY A 239 23.83 4.56 27.16
CA GLY A 239 22.63 5.30 26.78
C GLY A 239 21.34 4.48 26.86
N LEU A 240 21.42 3.14 26.76
CA LEU A 240 20.25 2.25 26.75
C LEU A 240 19.40 2.38 28.00
N SER A 241 20.02 2.54 29.17
CA SER A 241 19.30 2.70 30.44
C SER A 241 18.42 3.95 30.42
N SER A 242 18.97 5.08 29.96
CA SER A 242 18.23 6.34 29.83
C SER A 242 17.07 6.23 28.85
N ASP A 243 17.30 5.58 27.71
CA ASP A 243 16.28 5.42 26.67
C ASP A 243 15.12 4.52 27.14
N LEU A 244 15.41 3.45 27.90
CA LEU A 244 14.40 2.58 28.51
C LEU A 244 13.60 3.31 29.61
N ILE A 245 14.23 4.15 30.42
CA ILE A 245 13.51 4.95 31.44
C ILE A 245 12.59 5.98 30.78
N LYS A 246 13.06 6.67 29.73
CA LYS A 246 12.23 7.60 28.95
C LYS A 246 11.01 6.93 28.35
N LEU A 247 11.15 5.69 27.87
CA LEU A 247 10.03 4.88 27.38
C LEU A 247 8.96 4.68 28.48
N PHE A 248 9.38 4.29 29.69
CA PHE A 248 8.46 4.03 30.79
C PHE A 248 7.67 5.28 31.20
N ASN A 249 8.33 6.44 31.24
CA ASN A 249 7.70 7.71 31.57
C ASN A 249 6.71 8.20 30.50
N ALA A 250 6.86 7.74 29.25
CA ALA A 250 6.03 8.17 28.15
C ALA A 250 4.76 7.31 27.96
N PHE A 251 4.68 6.15 28.62
CA PHE A 251 3.64 5.13 28.40
C PHE A 251 2.25 5.53 28.92
N PRO A 252 1.12 5.14 28.29
CA PRO A 252 0.97 4.25 27.13
C PRO A 252 0.45 4.84 25.81
N LEU A 253 0.72 4.01 24.80
CA LEU A 253 0.25 3.98 23.42
C LEU A 253 -1.12 4.63 23.20
N VAL A 254 -1.11 5.82 22.59
CA VAL A 254 -2.26 6.32 21.84
C VAL A 254 -2.25 5.63 20.49
N ILE A 255 -3.30 4.84 20.21
CA ILE A 255 -3.69 4.57 18.82
C ILE A 255 -4.06 5.94 18.27
N LEU A 256 -3.21 6.52 17.43
CA LEU A 256 -3.47 7.79 16.74
C LEU A 256 -4.73 7.64 15.87
N MET A 257 -5.89 7.88 16.47
CA MET A 257 -7.19 7.98 15.80
C MET A 257 -7.30 9.38 15.22
N ALA A 258 -6.57 9.62 14.14
CA ALA A 258 -6.93 10.68 13.21
C ALA A 258 -7.82 10.04 12.15
N SER A 259 -9.10 9.88 12.46
CA SER A 259 -10.13 9.68 11.45
C SER A 259 -10.84 11.01 11.27
N GLU A 260 -10.61 11.67 10.12
CA GLU A 260 -11.63 12.58 9.61
C GLU A 260 -12.90 11.75 9.43
N ASP A 261 -14.00 12.18 10.03
CA ASP A 261 -15.29 11.50 9.91
C ASP A 261 -15.83 11.69 8.49
N LYS A 262 -15.39 10.81 7.60
CA LYS A 262 -15.93 10.66 6.25
C LYS A 262 -17.31 10.02 6.38
N THR A 263 -18.34 10.82 6.15
CA THR A 263 -19.74 10.45 6.39
C THR A 263 -20.52 10.28 5.10
N GLU A 264 -20.06 10.84 3.99
CA GLU A 264 -20.75 10.81 2.70
C GLU A 264 -20.34 9.58 1.88
N GLU A 265 -21.29 9.03 1.12
CA GLU A 265 -21.02 7.90 0.23
C GLU A 265 -20.12 8.32 -0.95
N PRO A 266 -19.21 7.43 -1.42
CA PRO A 266 -18.37 7.71 -2.58
C PRO A 266 -19.19 7.93 -3.85
N THR A 267 -18.85 8.96 -4.62
CA THR A 267 -19.43 9.18 -5.95
C THR A 267 -19.02 8.06 -6.93
N PRO A 268 -19.77 7.87 -8.04
CA PRO A 268 -19.39 6.93 -9.09
C PRO A 268 -18.00 7.19 -9.68
N LYS A 269 -17.60 8.47 -9.78
CA LYS A 269 -16.29 8.88 -10.27
C LYS A 269 -15.18 8.47 -9.32
N LYS A 270 -15.32 8.72 -8.01
CA LYS A 270 -14.38 8.24 -6.98
C LYS A 270 -14.22 6.72 -6.99
N LEU A 271 -15.31 5.96 -7.18
CA LEU A 271 -15.26 4.50 -7.34
C LEU A 271 -14.47 4.06 -8.58
N GLN A 272 -14.67 4.71 -9.72
CA GLN A 272 -13.94 4.43 -10.96
C GLN A 272 -12.45 4.76 -10.83
N ASP A 273 -12.11 5.90 -10.23
CA ASP A 273 -10.72 6.32 -10.05
C ASP A 273 -9.99 5.42 -9.05
N ALA A 274 -10.66 5.02 -7.96
CA ALA A 274 -10.13 4.01 -7.04
C ALA A 274 -9.84 2.69 -7.75
N ARG A 275 -10.76 2.24 -8.61
CA ARG A 275 -10.58 1.03 -9.42
C ARG A 275 -9.42 1.17 -10.41
N LYS A 276 -9.28 2.29 -11.12
CA LYS A 276 -8.15 2.57 -12.04
C LYS A 276 -6.79 2.51 -11.31
N LYS A 277 -6.74 3.04 -10.08
CA LYS A 277 -5.57 2.98 -9.19
C LYS A 277 -5.30 1.59 -8.60
N GLY A 278 -6.13 0.58 -8.91
CA GLY A 278 -6.01 -0.78 -8.39
C GLY A 278 -6.47 -0.94 -6.94
N GLN A 279 -7.21 0.03 -6.38
CA GLN A 279 -7.80 -0.09 -5.05
C GLN A 279 -9.11 -0.88 -5.15
N VAL A 280 -9.00 -2.19 -4.98
CA VAL A 280 -10.12 -3.13 -5.04
C VAL A 280 -10.13 -4.05 -3.82
N ALA A 281 -11.31 -4.50 -3.43
CA ALA A 281 -11.48 -5.41 -2.32
C ALA A 281 -11.08 -6.81 -2.79
N LYS A 282 -9.99 -7.34 -2.24
CA LYS A 282 -9.53 -8.70 -2.49
C LYS A 282 -9.25 -9.40 -1.17
N SER A 283 -9.69 -10.65 -1.05
CA SER A 283 -9.33 -11.54 0.04
C SER A 283 -8.34 -12.57 -0.48
N VAL A 284 -7.14 -12.55 0.10
CA VAL A 284 -6.10 -13.55 -0.20
C VAL A 284 -6.52 -14.93 0.33
N ASP A 285 -7.20 -14.97 1.48
CA ASP A 285 -7.67 -16.20 2.10
C ASP A 285 -8.67 -16.93 1.21
N LEU A 286 -9.59 -16.20 0.56
CA LEU A 286 -10.54 -16.79 -0.38
C LEU A 286 -9.86 -17.36 -1.62
N ILE A 287 -8.80 -16.73 -2.13
CA ILE A 287 -8.01 -17.26 -3.26
C ILE A 287 -7.33 -18.57 -2.84
N SER A 288 -6.69 -18.57 -1.67
CA SER A 288 -6.04 -19.76 -1.12
C SER A 288 -7.03 -20.91 -0.92
N ALA A 289 -8.24 -20.63 -0.44
CA ALA A 289 -9.29 -21.63 -0.27
C ALA A 289 -9.73 -22.28 -1.59
N VAL A 290 -9.95 -21.47 -2.65
CA VAL A 290 -10.33 -21.97 -3.98
C VAL A 290 -9.22 -22.80 -4.61
N VAL A 291 -7.96 -22.34 -4.51
CA VAL A 291 -6.80 -23.10 -5.02
C VAL A 291 -6.63 -24.41 -4.27
N LEU A 292 -6.77 -24.41 -2.94
CA LEU A 292 -6.65 -25.63 -2.14
C LEU A 292 -7.78 -26.62 -2.45
N LEU A 293 -9.01 -26.15 -2.67
CA LEU A 293 -10.12 -27.00 -3.12
C LEU A 293 -9.82 -27.64 -4.48
N GLY A 294 -9.24 -26.89 -5.42
CA GLY A 294 -8.83 -27.43 -6.72
C GLY A 294 -7.73 -28.50 -6.60
N ILE A 295 -6.74 -28.27 -5.74
CA ILE A 295 -5.69 -29.25 -5.44
C ILE A 295 -6.30 -30.51 -4.80
N MET A 296 -7.22 -30.35 -3.85
CA MET A 296 -7.94 -31.47 -3.23
C MET A 296 -8.71 -32.28 -4.29
N PHE A 297 -9.43 -31.61 -5.19
CA PHE A 297 -10.12 -32.26 -6.30
C PHE A 297 -9.17 -33.06 -7.19
N LEU A 298 -7.99 -32.51 -7.52
CA LEU A 298 -6.97 -33.25 -8.25
C LEU A 298 -6.44 -34.46 -7.50
N PHE A 299 -6.21 -34.37 -6.18
CA PHE A 299 -5.78 -35.53 -5.38
C PHE A 299 -6.83 -36.63 -5.36
N VAL A 300 -8.12 -36.26 -5.30
CA VAL A 300 -9.22 -37.23 -5.33
C VAL A 300 -9.30 -37.94 -6.69
N VAL A 301 -9.14 -37.22 -7.80
CA VAL A 301 -9.31 -37.77 -9.16
C VAL A 301 -8.03 -38.43 -9.71
N LEU A 302 -6.87 -37.81 -9.53
CA LEU A 302 -5.60 -38.24 -10.11
C LEU A 302 -4.66 -38.92 -9.12
N GLY A 303 -4.93 -38.86 -7.81
CA GLY A 303 -3.99 -39.33 -6.79
C GLY A 303 -3.55 -40.78 -6.97
N GLU A 304 -4.48 -41.67 -7.34
CA GLU A 304 -4.19 -43.10 -7.51
C GLU A 304 -3.31 -43.33 -8.73
N ASN A 305 -3.65 -42.67 -9.84
CA ASN A 305 -2.85 -42.69 -11.06
C ASN A 305 -1.43 -42.17 -10.82
N ILE A 306 -1.29 -41.08 -10.06
CA ILE A 306 0.02 -40.51 -9.69
C ILE A 306 0.82 -41.50 -8.83
N TYR A 307 0.18 -42.11 -7.83
CA TYR A 307 0.83 -43.12 -6.99
C TYR A 307 1.32 -44.31 -7.81
N LEU A 308 0.47 -44.88 -8.66
CA LEU A 308 0.82 -46.00 -9.53
C LEU A 308 1.91 -45.62 -10.54
N TYR A 309 1.87 -44.41 -11.09
CA TYR A 309 2.89 -43.88 -11.99
C TYR A 309 4.23 -43.71 -11.29
N GLY A 310 4.24 -43.11 -10.09
CA GLY A 310 5.43 -42.94 -9.26
C GLY A 310 6.05 -44.27 -8.84
N ARG A 311 5.23 -45.27 -8.50
CA ARG A 311 5.70 -46.64 -8.23
C ARG A 311 6.36 -47.26 -9.47
N LYS A 312 5.73 -47.18 -10.64
CA LYS A 312 6.31 -47.69 -11.90
C LYS A 312 7.64 -46.99 -12.22
N PHE A 313 7.68 -45.68 -12.04
CA PHE A 313 8.88 -44.87 -12.21
C PHE A 313 10.00 -45.32 -11.27
N LEU A 314 9.76 -45.45 -9.96
CA LEU A 314 10.76 -45.94 -9.00
C LEU A 314 11.31 -47.32 -9.36
N VAL A 315 10.43 -48.27 -9.70
CA VAL A 315 10.83 -49.63 -10.11
C VAL A 315 11.69 -49.58 -11.37
N ASN A 316 11.31 -48.78 -12.37
CA ASN A 316 12.08 -48.65 -13.61
C ASN A 316 13.43 -47.97 -13.38
N SER A 317 13.47 -46.91 -12.57
CA SER A 317 14.70 -46.20 -12.20
C SER A 317 15.70 -47.12 -11.49
N LEU A 318 15.23 -47.96 -10.55
CA LEU A 318 16.09 -48.93 -9.87
C LEU A 318 16.59 -50.04 -10.80
N LYS A 319 15.76 -50.53 -11.73
CA LYS A 319 16.17 -51.53 -12.74
C LYS A 319 17.19 -51.00 -13.74
N LEU A 320 17.14 -49.69 -14.04
CA LEU A 320 18.02 -49.05 -15.02
C LEU A 320 19.45 -48.81 -14.49
N VAL A 321 19.65 -48.79 -13.17
CA VAL A 321 20.95 -48.53 -12.54
C VAL A 321 21.81 -49.80 -12.39
N THR A 322 21.22 -50.99 -12.52
CA THR A 322 21.86 -52.27 -12.14
C THR A 322 22.64 -53.00 -13.25
N LYS A 323 23.31 -52.33 -14.20
CA LYS A 323 24.27 -53.01 -15.11
C LYS A 323 25.43 -52.09 -15.52
N ASP A 324 26.65 -52.64 -15.49
CA ASP A 324 27.99 -52.05 -15.67
C ASP A 324 28.27 -51.31 -17.00
N ASP A 325 27.37 -50.42 -17.43
CA ASP A 325 27.43 -49.85 -18.78
C ASP A 325 26.89 -48.40 -18.79
N ILE A 326 27.43 -47.58 -17.88
CA ILE A 326 27.11 -46.15 -17.73
C ILE A 326 27.88 -45.34 -18.78
N SER A 327 27.23 -45.11 -19.92
CA SER A 327 27.70 -44.16 -20.95
C SER A 327 27.08 -42.77 -20.75
N VAL A 328 27.81 -41.70 -21.12
CA VAL A 328 27.32 -40.30 -21.12
C VAL A 328 25.98 -40.16 -21.85
N LEU A 329 25.76 -40.93 -22.93
CA LEU A 329 24.51 -40.92 -23.69
C LEU A 329 23.33 -41.49 -22.88
N ARG A 330 23.55 -42.57 -22.14
CA ARG A 330 22.52 -43.19 -21.28
C ARG A 330 22.20 -42.35 -20.05
N LEU A 331 23.21 -41.67 -19.50
CA LEU A 331 23.04 -40.74 -18.39
C LEU A 331 22.18 -39.53 -18.81
N LYS A 332 22.41 -38.97 -20.00
CA LYS A 332 21.53 -37.93 -20.58
C LYS A 332 20.11 -38.41 -20.81
N ALA A 333 19.94 -39.61 -21.37
CA ALA A 333 18.61 -40.21 -21.57
C ALA A 333 17.87 -40.43 -20.24
N TYR A 334 18.59 -40.83 -19.19
CA TYR A 334 18.05 -40.96 -17.84
C TYR A 334 17.66 -39.62 -17.22
N MET A 335 18.48 -38.58 -17.36
CA MET A 335 18.12 -37.21 -16.91
C MET A 335 16.87 -36.69 -17.64
N LEU A 336 16.75 -36.92 -18.95
CA LEU A 336 15.56 -36.56 -19.71
C LEU A 336 14.32 -37.36 -19.28
N TYR A 337 14.48 -38.66 -19.00
CA TYR A 337 13.43 -39.50 -18.43
C TYR A 337 12.98 -38.95 -17.07
N MET A 338 13.90 -38.65 -16.17
CA MET A 338 13.64 -38.04 -14.86
C MET A 338 12.88 -36.72 -14.99
N LEU A 339 13.36 -35.81 -15.83
CA LEU A 339 12.75 -34.51 -16.06
C LEU A 339 11.33 -34.65 -16.63
N LYS A 340 11.14 -35.51 -17.63
CA LYS A 340 9.82 -35.77 -18.23
C LYS A 340 8.81 -36.27 -17.20
N ASN A 341 9.19 -37.25 -16.36
CA ASN A 341 8.31 -37.79 -15.33
C ASN A 341 7.98 -36.74 -14.25
N ALA A 342 8.99 -35.97 -13.80
CA ALA A 342 8.79 -34.90 -12.83
C ALA A 342 7.84 -33.82 -13.35
N VAL A 343 8.05 -33.36 -14.60
CA VAL A 343 7.17 -32.37 -15.26
C VAL A 343 5.76 -32.95 -15.42
N PHE A 344 5.61 -34.19 -15.89
CA PHE A 344 4.30 -34.80 -16.10
C PHE A 344 3.46 -34.89 -14.81
N VAL A 345 4.08 -35.23 -13.67
CA VAL A 345 3.39 -35.29 -12.38
C VAL A 345 3.10 -33.88 -11.83
N ALA A 346 4.00 -32.92 -12.01
CA ALA A 346 3.83 -31.57 -11.49
C ALA A 346 2.87 -30.70 -12.31
N MET A 347 2.80 -30.90 -13.63
CA MET A 347 2.07 -30.04 -14.57
C MET A 347 0.59 -29.85 -14.22
N PRO A 348 -0.20 -30.91 -13.87
CA PRO A 348 -1.61 -30.74 -13.53
C PRO A 348 -1.83 -29.84 -12.31
N PHE A 349 -0.97 -29.96 -11.29
CA PHE A 349 -1.05 -29.13 -10.08
C PHE A 349 -0.65 -27.68 -10.37
N LEU A 350 0.43 -27.46 -11.13
CA LEU A 350 0.89 -26.13 -11.51
C LEU A 350 -0.16 -25.39 -12.34
N LEU A 351 -0.74 -26.07 -13.33
CA LEU A 351 -1.82 -25.51 -14.15
C LEU A 351 -3.05 -25.17 -13.29
N THR A 352 -3.42 -26.05 -12.36
CA THR A 352 -4.57 -25.81 -11.48
C THR A 352 -4.34 -24.62 -10.56
N ILE A 353 -3.16 -24.50 -9.96
CA ILE A 353 -2.79 -23.34 -9.12
C ILE A 353 -2.83 -22.06 -9.96
N MET A 354 -2.26 -22.07 -11.16
CA MET A 354 -2.22 -20.91 -12.05
C MET A 354 -3.64 -20.51 -12.49
N ILE A 355 -4.42 -21.46 -13.03
CA ILE A 355 -5.76 -21.21 -13.56
C ILE A 355 -6.70 -20.77 -12.45
N LEU A 356 -6.78 -21.52 -11.34
CA LEU A 356 -7.67 -21.17 -10.24
C LEU A 356 -7.21 -19.91 -9.50
N GLY A 357 -5.90 -19.67 -9.39
CA GLY A 357 -5.37 -18.43 -8.83
C GLY A 357 -5.79 -17.21 -9.65
N ILE A 358 -5.70 -17.29 -10.98
CA ILE A 358 -6.13 -16.23 -11.89
C ILE A 358 -7.66 -16.08 -11.85
N LEU A 359 -8.41 -17.17 -11.98
CA LEU A 359 -9.87 -17.15 -11.96
C LEU A 359 -10.42 -16.61 -10.63
N ALA A 360 -9.86 -17.01 -9.50
CA ALA A 360 -10.29 -16.51 -8.19
C ALA A 360 -10.04 -15.00 -8.05
N ASN A 361 -8.94 -14.48 -8.60
CA ASN A 361 -8.74 -13.03 -8.68
C ASN A 361 -9.80 -12.37 -9.58
N ILE A 362 -9.99 -12.87 -10.80
CA ILE A 362 -10.97 -12.31 -11.74
C ILE A 362 -12.39 -12.33 -11.17
N LEU A 363 -12.79 -13.39 -10.47
CA LEU A 363 -14.10 -13.51 -9.83
C LEU A 363 -14.29 -12.49 -8.70
N GLN A 364 -13.25 -12.15 -7.95
CA GLN A 364 -13.34 -11.19 -6.84
C GLN A 364 -13.38 -9.73 -7.32
N ILE A 365 -12.52 -9.38 -8.27
CA ILE A 365 -12.28 -7.97 -8.65
C ILE A 365 -12.82 -7.61 -10.05
N GLY A 366 -13.25 -8.61 -10.83
CA GLY A 366 -13.50 -8.46 -12.26
C GLY A 366 -12.21 -8.33 -13.07
N PHE A 367 -12.34 -8.18 -14.38
CA PHE A 367 -11.19 -7.83 -15.21
C PHE A 367 -10.70 -6.42 -14.84
N LEU A 368 -9.43 -6.30 -14.44
CA LEU A 368 -8.80 -5.04 -14.09
C LEU A 368 -7.30 -5.10 -14.42
N PHE A 369 -6.89 -4.31 -15.42
CA PHE A 369 -5.48 -4.13 -15.77
C PHE A 369 -5.07 -2.70 -15.37
N THR A 370 -4.08 -2.56 -14.48
CA THR A 370 -3.57 -1.25 -14.06
C THR A 370 -2.04 -1.26 -13.99
N VAL A 371 -1.44 -0.26 -14.63
CA VAL A 371 0.01 -0.01 -14.61
C VAL A 371 0.36 1.08 -13.58
N GLU A 372 -0.64 1.68 -12.95
CA GLU A 372 -0.46 2.87 -12.11
C GLU A 372 0.29 2.56 -10.82
N ASN A 373 0.15 1.33 -10.30
CA ASN A 373 0.91 0.86 -9.14
C ASN A 373 2.39 0.53 -9.44
N LEU A 374 2.78 0.45 -10.71
CA LEU A 374 4.18 0.28 -11.13
C LEU A 374 4.94 1.60 -11.18
N LYS A 375 4.25 2.75 -11.10
CA LYS A 375 4.90 4.07 -11.03
C LYS A 375 5.62 4.22 -9.68
N PHE A 376 6.88 4.66 -9.72
CA PHE A 376 7.65 4.98 -8.52
C PHE A 376 6.98 6.13 -7.77
N ASN A 377 6.59 5.91 -6.52
CA ASN A 377 5.96 6.94 -5.68
C ASN A 377 6.83 7.20 -4.44
N PHE A 378 7.48 8.38 -4.40
CA PHE A 378 8.33 8.82 -3.30
C PHE A 378 7.59 8.98 -1.96
N GLU A 379 6.28 9.22 -1.97
CA GLU A 379 5.49 9.30 -0.73
C GLU A 379 5.39 7.95 0.00
N LYS A 380 5.48 6.83 -0.74
CA LYS A 380 5.51 5.48 -0.15
C LYS A 380 6.86 5.17 0.51
N LEU A 381 7.92 5.93 0.21
CA LEU A 381 9.24 5.80 0.84
C LEU A 381 9.35 6.56 2.17
N ASN A 382 8.34 7.36 2.54
CA ASN A 382 8.36 8.07 3.82
C ASN A 382 8.25 7.07 5.00
N PRO A 383 9.30 6.92 5.83
CA PRO A 383 9.32 5.94 6.91
C PRO A 383 8.21 6.17 7.94
N ILE A 384 7.84 7.43 8.18
CA ILE A 384 6.82 7.82 9.16
C ILE A 384 5.44 7.28 8.76
N ASN A 385 5.09 7.41 7.47
CA ASN A 385 3.82 6.90 6.94
C ASN A 385 3.82 5.36 6.88
N GLY A 386 4.97 4.74 6.62
CA GLY A 386 5.14 3.29 6.70
C GLY A 386 4.86 2.75 8.10
N PHE A 387 5.48 3.35 9.13
CA PHE A 387 5.25 2.98 10.52
C PHE A 387 3.81 3.22 11.00
N LYS A 388 3.21 4.36 10.63
CA LYS A 388 1.79 4.63 10.95
C LYS A 388 0.85 3.58 10.35
N ARG A 389 1.18 3.01 9.18
CA ARG A 389 0.41 1.90 8.58
C ARG A 389 0.62 0.59 9.32
N LEU A 390 1.85 0.28 9.72
CA LEU A 390 2.19 -0.94 10.49
C LEU A 390 1.53 -0.96 11.88
N PHE A 391 1.40 0.21 12.53
CA PHE A 391 0.75 0.36 13.84
C PHE A 391 -0.69 0.88 13.76
N SER A 392 -1.35 0.69 12.61
CA SER A 392 -2.75 1.08 12.43
C SER A 392 -3.73 0.06 13.01
N LYS A 393 -4.95 0.51 13.36
CA LYS A 393 -6.07 -0.39 13.74
C LYS A 393 -6.31 -1.49 12.70
N ARG A 394 -6.08 -1.18 11.42
CA ARG A 394 -6.20 -2.14 10.32
C ARG A 394 -5.16 -3.25 10.43
N ALA A 395 -3.89 -2.89 10.59
CA ALA A 395 -2.80 -3.87 10.75
C ALA A 395 -3.02 -4.75 11.99
N PHE A 396 -3.49 -4.17 13.10
CA PHE A 396 -3.84 -4.92 14.30
C PHE A 396 -4.98 -5.93 14.07
N VAL A 397 -6.07 -5.51 13.41
CA VAL A 397 -7.19 -6.41 13.08
C VAL A 397 -6.74 -7.52 12.11
N GLU A 398 -5.90 -7.23 11.13
CA GLU A 398 -5.33 -8.24 10.22
C GLU A 398 -4.41 -9.24 10.95
N LEU A 399 -3.59 -8.78 11.90
CA LEU A 399 -2.77 -9.64 12.75
C LEU A 399 -3.65 -10.56 13.60
N LEU A 400 -4.64 -10.01 14.30
CA LEU A 400 -5.53 -10.79 15.16
C LEU A 400 -6.30 -11.85 14.37
N LYS A 401 -6.84 -11.50 13.19
CA LYS A 401 -7.44 -12.48 12.26
C LYS A 401 -6.44 -13.58 11.89
N SER A 402 -5.18 -13.24 11.62
CA SER A 402 -4.16 -14.21 11.22
C SER A 402 -3.80 -15.18 12.36
N VAL A 403 -3.66 -14.68 13.59
CA VAL A 403 -3.40 -15.50 14.77
C VAL A 403 -4.57 -16.45 15.04
N ILE A 404 -5.81 -15.97 14.99
CA ILE A 404 -7.01 -16.81 15.18
C ILE A 404 -7.07 -17.91 14.11
N LYS A 405 -6.82 -17.57 12.84
CA LYS A 405 -6.78 -18.56 11.74
C LYS A 405 -5.76 -19.67 12.02
N ILE A 406 -4.54 -19.30 12.42
CA ILE A 406 -3.48 -20.25 12.72
C ILE A 406 -3.86 -21.14 13.91
N ALA A 407 -4.41 -20.53 14.99
CA ALA A 407 -4.84 -21.27 16.16
C ALA A 407 -5.94 -22.29 15.83
N ILE A 408 -6.90 -21.94 14.98
CA ILE A 408 -7.96 -22.85 14.54
C ILE A 408 -7.40 -23.96 13.64
N ILE A 409 -6.51 -23.65 12.68
CA ILE A 409 -5.86 -24.67 11.84
C ILE A 409 -5.05 -25.65 12.70
N PHE A 410 -4.33 -25.13 13.70
CA PHE A 410 -3.60 -25.95 14.66
C PHE A 410 -4.55 -26.85 15.45
N TYR A 411 -5.63 -26.31 16.01
CA TYR A 411 -6.64 -27.08 16.71
C TYR A 411 -7.27 -28.16 15.83
N LEU A 412 -7.68 -27.84 14.60
CA LEU A 412 -8.26 -28.80 13.65
C LEU A 412 -7.28 -29.93 13.31
N THR A 413 -5.99 -29.61 13.17
CA THR A 413 -4.94 -30.59 12.88
C THR A 413 -4.63 -31.45 14.08
N PHE A 414 -4.44 -30.85 15.25
CA PHE A 414 -4.16 -31.55 16.50
C PHE A 414 -5.30 -32.49 16.88
N SER A 415 -6.55 -31.98 16.88
CA SER A 415 -7.74 -32.77 17.18
C SER A 415 -7.93 -33.90 16.16
N PHE A 416 -7.63 -33.69 14.88
CA PHE A 416 -7.69 -34.76 13.89
C PHE A 416 -6.63 -35.84 14.14
N LEU A 417 -5.39 -35.44 14.43
CA LEU A 417 -4.30 -36.37 14.73
C LEU A 417 -4.59 -37.19 15.99
N GLU A 418 -5.08 -36.57 17.06
CA GLU A 418 -5.47 -37.25 18.30
C GLU A 418 -6.55 -38.30 18.05
N ASN A 419 -7.62 -37.93 17.33
CA ASN A 419 -8.73 -38.83 17.02
C ASN A 419 -8.34 -40.00 16.10
N ASN A 420 -7.32 -39.83 15.24
CA ASN A 420 -6.89 -40.85 14.29
C ASN A 420 -5.55 -41.49 14.68
N LEU A 421 -4.99 -41.19 15.87
CA LEU A 421 -3.65 -41.61 16.27
C LEU A 421 -3.50 -43.13 16.22
N LEU A 422 -4.48 -43.87 16.76
CA LEU A 422 -4.48 -45.32 16.76
C LEU A 422 -4.60 -45.92 15.36
N GLU A 423 -5.34 -45.29 14.45
CA GLU A 423 -5.39 -45.70 13.05
C GLU A 423 -4.05 -45.45 12.35
N ILE A 424 -3.44 -44.28 12.58
CA ILE A 424 -2.14 -43.90 12.01
C ILE A 424 -1.05 -44.86 12.50
N LEU A 425 -1.04 -45.24 13.77
CA LEU A 425 -0.04 -46.18 14.30
C LEU A 425 -0.14 -47.58 13.67
N LYS A 426 -1.33 -48.01 13.23
CA LYS A 426 -1.53 -49.28 12.50
C LYS A 426 -0.92 -49.29 11.09
N THR A 427 -0.37 -48.16 10.62
CA THR A 427 0.34 -48.12 9.34
C THR A 427 1.58 -49.01 9.30
N SER A 428 2.17 -49.34 10.44
CA SER A 428 3.29 -50.29 10.54
C SER A 428 2.93 -51.69 10.04
N ASP A 429 1.65 -52.04 10.09
CA ASP A 429 1.16 -53.39 9.78
C ASP A 429 0.63 -53.48 8.33
N LEU A 430 0.65 -52.37 7.59
CA LEU A 430 0.17 -52.31 6.22
C LEU A 430 1.25 -52.73 5.22
N ASN A 431 0.83 -53.54 4.24
CA ASN A 431 1.67 -53.84 3.08
C ASN A 431 1.71 -52.64 2.10
N VAL A 432 2.62 -52.71 1.12
CA VAL A 432 2.82 -51.66 0.11
C VAL A 432 1.54 -51.33 -0.67
N PHE A 433 0.59 -52.27 -0.79
CA PHE A 433 -0.68 -52.05 -1.49
C PHE A 433 -1.74 -51.35 -0.61
N GLY A 434 -1.73 -51.59 0.70
CA GLY A 434 -2.66 -50.99 1.66
C GLY A 434 -2.27 -49.58 2.11
N ILE A 435 -1.00 -49.19 1.96
CA ILE A 435 -0.51 -47.90 2.45
C ILE A 435 -1.11 -46.70 1.72
N TYR A 436 -1.29 -46.79 0.39
CA TYR A 436 -1.84 -45.68 -0.39
C TYR A 436 -3.32 -45.40 -0.08
N PRO A 437 -4.24 -46.40 -0.14
CA PRO A 437 -5.64 -46.18 0.23
C PRO A 437 -5.82 -45.61 1.64
N PHE A 438 -4.99 -46.07 2.59
CA PHE A 438 -4.99 -45.57 3.96
C PHE A 438 -4.57 -44.09 4.04
N VAL A 439 -3.39 -43.75 3.50
CA VAL A 439 -2.88 -42.37 3.48
C VAL A 439 -3.85 -41.45 2.75
N LYS A 440 -4.41 -41.89 1.63
CA LYS A 440 -5.44 -41.16 0.88
C LYS A 440 -6.66 -40.86 1.74
N SER A 441 -7.21 -41.87 2.44
CA SER A 441 -8.39 -41.67 3.28
C SER A 441 -8.14 -40.67 4.41
N ILE A 442 -6.97 -40.71 5.06
CA ILE A 442 -6.63 -39.77 6.13
C ILE A 442 -6.40 -38.37 5.58
N ALA A 443 -5.63 -38.25 4.49
CA ALA A 443 -5.34 -36.97 3.84
C ALA A 443 -6.61 -36.27 3.35
N ASP A 444 -7.52 -36.99 2.68
CA ASP A 444 -8.77 -36.42 2.17
C ASP A 444 -9.68 -35.92 3.31
N LYS A 445 -9.83 -36.69 4.40
CA LYS A 445 -10.62 -36.29 5.57
C LYS A 445 -10.06 -35.01 6.21
N GLN A 446 -8.73 -34.91 6.33
CA GLN A 446 -8.09 -33.74 6.92
C GLN A 446 -8.11 -32.52 6.00
N LEU A 447 -7.81 -32.71 4.72
CA LEU A 447 -7.87 -31.65 3.71
C LEU A 447 -9.28 -31.07 3.63
N LEU A 448 -10.32 -31.90 3.65
CA LEU A 448 -11.70 -31.43 3.61
C LEU A 448 -12.04 -30.52 4.80
N ARG A 449 -11.64 -30.89 6.03
CA ARG A 449 -11.86 -30.06 7.23
C ARG A 449 -11.18 -28.68 7.08
N ILE A 450 -9.93 -28.67 6.60
CA ILE A 450 -9.16 -27.43 6.40
C ILE A 450 -9.77 -26.57 5.29
N VAL A 451 -10.16 -27.18 4.17
CA VAL A 451 -10.77 -26.48 3.02
C VAL A 451 -12.09 -25.82 3.44
N ILE A 452 -12.98 -26.54 4.13
CA ILE A 452 -14.25 -25.98 4.62
C ILE A 452 -14.00 -24.77 5.51
N PHE A 453 -13.08 -24.89 6.47
CA PHE A 453 -12.70 -23.78 7.35
C PHE A 453 -12.18 -22.56 6.56
N LEU A 454 -11.24 -22.78 5.63
CA LEU A 454 -10.66 -21.71 4.83
C LEU A 454 -11.68 -21.05 3.89
N ILE A 455 -12.66 -21.80 3.37
CA ILE A 455 -13.76 -21.23 2.58
C ILE A 455 -14.61 -20.30 3.45
N VAL A 456 -15.03 -20.75 4.64
CA VAL A 456 -15.85 -19.95 5.56
C VAL A 456 -15.11 -18.66 5.96
N VAL A 457 -13.83 -18.79 6.32
CA VAL A 457 -13.00 -17.64 6.69
C VAL A 457 -12.73 -16.73 5.50
N GLY A 458 -12.45 -17.29 4.32
CA GLY A 458 -12.21 -16.52 3.11
C GLY A 458 -13.43 -15.71 2.68
N ILE A 459 -14.64 -16.28 2.80
CA ILE A 459 -15.90 -15.55 2.54
C ILE A 459 -16.08 -14.43 3.56
N ALA A 460 -15.87 -14.71 4.85
CA ALA A 460 -15.98 -13.70 5.90
C ALA A 460 -14.97 -12.55 5.70
N ASP A 461 -13.73 -12.88 5.34
CA ASP A 461 -12.69 -11.89 5.06
C ASP A 461 -13.02 -11.08 3.80
N PHE A 462 -13.55 -11.69 2.74
CA PHE A 462 -14.00 -10.98 1.56
C PHE A 462 -15.13 -9.97 1.87
N ILE A 463 -16.12 -10.36 2.68
CA ILE A 463 -17.18 -9.45 3.13
C ILE A 463 -16.59 -8.30 3.94
N PHE A 464 -15.66 -8.59 4.85
CA PHE A 464 -14.96 -7.57 5.64
C PHE A 464 -14.19 -6.59 4.74
N GLN A 465 -13.40 -7.09 3.79
CA GLN A 465 -12.62 -6.27 2.86
C GLN A 465 -13.53 -5.40 1.98
N LYS A 466 -14.69 -5.92 1.54
CA LYS A 466 -15.67 -5.15 0.76
C LYS A 466 -16.28 -4.01 1.57
N ARG A 467 -16.63 -4.26 2.84
CA ARG A 467 -17.12 -3.22 3.76
C ARG A 467 -16.04 -2.20 4.09
N GLN A 468 -14.80 -2.65 4.30
CA GLN A 468 -13.67 -1.78 4.60
C GLN A 468 -13.34 -0.87 3.41
N LEU A 469 -13.31 -1.40 2.18
CA LEU A 469 -13.11 -0.58 0.98
C LEU A 469 -14.19 0.50 0.85
N LYS A 470 -15.46 0.15 1.10
CA LYS A 470 -16.55 1.13 1.07
C LYS A 470 -16.28 2.27 2.08
N LYS A 471 -15.85 1.94 3.30
CA LYS A 471 -15.48 2.93 4.33
C LYS A 471 -14.26 3.77 3.93
N ASP A 472 -13.22 3.15 3.40
CA ASP A 472 -11.99 3.82 2.96
C ASP A 472 -12.26 4.83 1.83
N LEU A 473 -13.27 4.56 0.99
CA LEU A 473 -13.68 5.41 -0.12
C LEU A 473 -14.71 6.49 0.25
N MET A 474 -15.28 6.48 1.47
CA MET A 474 -16.21 7.53 1.92
C MET A 474 -15.60 8.92 1.74
N MET A 475 -16.48 9.92 1.64
CA MET A 475 -16.12 11.30 1.34
C MET A 475 -16.48 12.21 2.51
N THR A 476 -15.75 13.32 2.63
CA THR A 476 -16.20 14.44 3.45
C THR A 476 -17.15 15.31 2.63
N LYS A 477 -17.98 16.13 3.29
CA LYS A 477 -18.86 17.09 2.61
C LYS A 477 -18.10 18.06 1.71
N GLN A 478 -16.88 18.42 2.09
CA GLN A 478 -16.02 19.29 1.29
C GLN A 478 -15.49 18.56 0.04
N GLU A 479 -14.97 17.33 0.19
CA GLU A 479 -14.52 16.51 -0.94
C GLU A 479 -15.65 16.32 -1.97
N LEU A 480 -16.88 16.03 -1.51
CA LEU A 480 -18.04 15.85 -2.39
C LEU A 480 -18.37 17.12 -3.17
N LYS A 481 -18.35 18.28 -2.50
CA LYS A 481 -18.62 19.58 -3.13
C LYS A 481 -17.56 19.92 -4.18
N GLU A 482 -16.29 19.61 -3.93
CA GLU A 482 -15.21 19.81 -4.89
C GLU A 482 -15.32 18.86 -6.09
N GLU A 483 -15.66 17.59 -5.86
CA GLU A 483 -15.82 16.63 -6.94
C GLU A 483 -17.01 16.98 -7.86
N LEU A 484 -18.11 17.47 -7.29
CA LEU A 484 -19.24 18.00 -8.06
C LEU A 484 -18.84 19.23 -8.88
N LYS A 485 -18.06 20.16 -8.31
CA LYS A 485 -17.53 21.32 -9.05
C LYS A 485 -16.63 20.90 -10.23
N GLN A 486 -15.80 19.87 -10.06
CA GLN A 486 -14.94 19.38 -11.15
C GLN A 486 -15.72 18.67 -12.25
N THR A 487 -16.82 18.00 -11.91
CA THR A 487 -17.58 17.16 -12.85
C THR A 487 -18.65 17.96 -13.59
N GLU A 488 -19.34 18.87 -12.90
CA GLU A 488 -20.41 19.71 -13.47
C GLU A 488 -19.92 21.10 -13.93
N GLY A 489 -18.69 21.47 -13.55
CA GLY A 489 -18.11 22.80 -13.72
C GLY A 489 -18.60 23.78 -12.66
N ASP A 490 -17.83 24.83 -12.38
CA ASP A 490 -18.25 25.86 -11.44
C ASP A 490 -19.51 26.58 -11.97
N PRO A 491 -20.63 26.61 -11.20
CA PRO A 491 -21.84 27.31 -11.59
C PRO A 491 -21.61 28.77 -12.00
N GLN A 492 -20.66 29.45 -11.35
CA GLN A 492 -20.29 30.83 -11.66
C GLN A 492 -19.59 30.93 -13.03
N VAL A 493 -18.75 29.95 -13.37
CA VAL A 493 -18.07 29.89 -14.66
C VAL A 493 -19.07 29.62 -15.78
N LYS A 494 -20.01 28.68 -15.58
CA LYS A 494 -21.09 28.39 -16.55
C LYS A 494 -22.00 29.60 -16.78
N SER A 495 -22.32 30.35 -15.73
CA SER A 495 -23.07 31.61 -15.81
C SER A 495 -22.32 32.69 -16.60
N LYS A 496 -21.03 32.92 -16.27
CA LYS A 496 -20.17 33.89 -16.98
C LYS A 496 -20.01 33.58 -18.47
N ILE A 497 -19.89 32.30 -18.83
CA ILE A 497 -19.82 31.88 -20.24
C ILE A 497 -21.11 32.26 -20.98
N ARG A 498 -22.29 31.96 -20.41
CA ARG A 498 -23.58 32.34 -21.02
C ARG A 498 -23.75 33.85 -21.14
N GLN A 499 -23.29 34.61 -20.14
CA GLN A 499 -23.34 36.07 -20.17
C GLN A 499 -22.48 36.63 -21.32
N LYS A 500 -21.23 36.18 -21.46
CA LYS A 500 -20.35 36.58 -22.57
C LYS A 500 -20.90 36.17 -23.93
N GLN A 501 -21.50 34.98 -24.05
CA GLN A 501 -22.13 34.53 -25.29
C GLN A 501 -23.27 35.45 -25.74
N ARG A 502 -24.13 35.88 -24.80
CA ARG A 502 -25.20 36.87 -25.08
C ARG A 502 -24.64 38.23 -25.49
N GLU A 503 -23.58 38.69 -24.83
CA GLU A 503 -22.93 39.97 -25.17
C GLU A 503 -22.33 39.94 -26.58
N MET A 504 -21.65 38.85 -26.95
CA MET A 504 -21.08 38.69 -28.29
C MET A 504 -22.17 38.64 -29.38
N ALA A 505 -23.27 37.94 -29.14
CA ALA A 505 -24.40 37.88 -30.08
C ALA A 505 -25.03 39.28 -30.27
N MET A 506 -25.20 40.04 -29.18
CA MET A 506 -25.72 41.41 -29.24
C MET A 506 -24.77 42.35 -29.99
N ARG A 507 -23.44 42.25 -29.78
CA ARG A 507 -22.45 43.04 -30.53
C ARG A 507 -22.49 42.76 -32.03
N ARG A 508 -22.62 41.49 -32.44
CA ARG A 508 -22.76 41.10 -33.86
C ARG A 508 -24.02 41.69 -34.47
N MET A 509 -25.16 41.55 -33.80
CA MET A 509 -26.43 42.13 -34.26
C MET A 509 -26.33 43.66 -34.43
N MET A 510 -25.69 44.36 -33.50
CA MET A 510 -25.52 45.82 -33.58
C MET A 510 -24.60 46.25 -34.74
N HIS A 511 -23.62 45.42 -35.12
CA HIS A 511 -22.73 45.69 -36.26
C HIS A 511 -23.44 45.59 -37.62
N GLU A 512 -24.59 44.92 -37.70
CA GLU A 512 -25.38 44.82 -38.93
C GLU A 512 -26.38 45.99 -39.11
N VAL A 513 -26.66 46.75 -38.03
CA VAL A 513 -27.57 47.92 -38.08
C VAL A 513 -27.14 48.98 -39.11
N PRO A 514 -25.85 49.36 -39.25
CA PRO A 514 -25.40 50.33 -40.26
C PRO A 514 -25.69 49.90 -41.71
N LYS A 515 -25.80 48.59 -41.97
CA LYS A 515 -26.09 48.04 -43.31
C LYS A 515 -27.58 47.98 -43.62
N ALA A 516 -28.44 48.38 -42.67
CA ALA A 516 -29.89 48.37 -42.88
C ALA A 516 -30.32 49.48 -43.86
N THR A 517 -31.35 49.19 -44.64
CA THR A 517 -31.98 50.14 -45.56
C THR A 517 -32.90 51.08 -44.79
N VAL A 518 -33.60 50.58 -43.76
CA VAL A 518 -34.49 51.36 -42.90
C VAL A 518 -34.59 50.72 -41.51
N VAL A 519 -34.78 51.54 -40.48
CA VAL A 519 -35.20 51.08 -39.15
C VAL A 519 -36.65 51.46 -38.89
N VAL A 520 -37.51 50.47 -38.72
CA VAL A 520 -38.92 50.65 -38.37
C VAL A 520 -39.06 50.65 -36.86
N THR A 521 -39.67 51.69 -36.30
CA THR A 521 -39.74 51.89 -34.86
C THR A 521 -41.16 52.01 -34.33
N ASN A 522 -41.35 51.50 -33.12
CA ASN A 522 -42.44 51.84 -32.23
C ASN A 522 -41.83 52.73 -31.13
N PRO A 523 -42.19 54.02 -31.03
CA PRO A 523 -41.42 55.08 -30.36
C PRO A 523 -40.76 54.70 -29.05
N THR A 524 -41.50 54.01 -28.18
CA THR A 524 -41.08 53.71 -26.81
C THR A 524 -40.60 52.28 -26.58
N HIS A 525 -40.87 51.34 -27.49
CA HIS A 525 -40.73 49.90 -27.16
C HIS A 525 -39.96 49.04 -28.16
N PHE A 526 -40.03 49.29 -29.47
CA PHE A 526 -39.44 48.37 -30.47
C PHE A 526 -38.68 49.10 -31.56
N ALA A 527 -37.58 48.50 -32.01
CA ALA A 527 -36.88 48.91 -33.22
C ALA A 527 -36.47 47.67 -34.00
N VAL A 528 -36.78 47.66 -35.30
CA VAL A 528 -36.44 46.57 -36.23
C VAL A 528 -35.74 47.18 -37.43
N ALA A 529 -34.48 46.77 -37.64
CA ALA A 529 -33.68 47.17 -38.78
C ALA A 529 -33.85 46.18 -39.93
N ILE A 530 -34.19 46.68 -41.11
CA ILE A 530 -34.47 45.88 -42.31
C ILE A 530 -33.48 46.27 -43.39
N ARG A 531 -32.86 45.27 -44.03
CA ARG A 531 -32.01 45.44 -45.21
C ARG A 531 -32.75 44.94 -46.45
N TYR A 532 -32.64 45.72 -47.52
CA TYR A 532 -33.08 45.35 -48.86
C TYR A 532 -32.18 46.03 -49.88
N GLU A 533 -31.41 45.24 -50.61
CA GLU A 533 -30.57 45.65 -51.73
C GLU A 533 -31.18 45.16 -53.06
N ARG A 534 -31.48 46.10 -53.98
CA ARG A 534 -32.01 45.77 -55.31
C ARG A 534 -31.00 44.88 -56.05
N ASN A 535 -31.50 43.80 -56.66
CA ASN A 535 -30.72 42.78 -57.40
C ASN A 535 -29.87 41.83 -56.54
N LYS A 536 -29.99 41.88 -55.21
CA LYS A 536 -29.23 40.99 -54.30
C LYS A 536 -30.11 40.26 -53.31
N ASP A 537 -31.09 40.93 -52.72
CA ASP A 537 -32.03 40.32 -51.79
C ASP A 537 -33.33 39.91 -52.52
N LEU A 538 -33.74 38.65 -52.38
CA LEU A 538 -35.02 38.15 -52.93
C LEU A 538 -36.24 38.78 -52.22
N ALA A 539 -36.07 39.13 -50.94
CA ALA A 539 -37.05 39.82 -50.10
C ALA A 539 -36.30 40.58 -48.98
N PRO A 540 -36.91 41.61 -48.37
CA PRO A 540 -36.29 42.32 -47.26
C PRO A 540 -35.95 41.40 -46.08
N VAL A 541 -34.77 41.57 -45.48
CA VAL A 541 -34.26 40.74 -44.38
C VAL A 541 -34.16 41.57 -43.10
N VAL A 542 -34.60 41.01 -41.98
CA VAL A 542 -34.44 41.64 -40.66
C VAL A 542 -32.99 41.44 -40.19
N VAL A 543 -32.21 42.51 -40.10
CA VAL A 543 -30.78 42.44 -39.73
C VAL A 543 -30.52 42.75 -38.26
N ALA A 544 -31.45 43.42 -37.58
CA ALA A 544 -31.44 43.58 -36.14
C ALA A 544 -32.86 43.83 -35.62
N LYS A 545 -33.17 43.33 -34.42
CA LYS A 545 -34.40 43.70 -33.70
C LYS A 545 -34.15 43.81 -32.21
N GLY A 546 -34.84 44.72 -31.54
CA GLY A 546 -34.67 44.94 -30.11
C GLY A 546 -35.90 45.54 -29.46
N ALA A 547 -36.01 45.34 -28.15
CA ALA A 547 -36.97 46.00 -27.29
C ALA A 547 -36.28 46.94 -26.29
N ASP A 548 -36.99 47.98 -25.86
CA ASP A 548 -36.60 48.94 -24.83
C ASP A 548 -35.16 49.46 -24.98
N LEU A 549 -34.23 49.08 -24.09
CA LEU A 549 -32.83 49.52 -24.13
C LEU A 549 -32.11 49.11 -25.42
N VAL A 550 -32.38 47.91 -25.94
CA VAL A 550 -31.82 47.42 -27.20
C VAL A 550 -32.39 48.22 -28.36
N ALA A 551 -33.70 48.52 -28.32
CA ALA A 551 -34.35 49.36 -29.33
C ALA A 551 -33.77 50.79 -29.34
N LYS A 552 -33.51 51.37 -28.16
CA LYS A 552 -32.84 52.67 -28.03
C LYS A 552 -31.45 52.63 -28.66
N LYS A 553 -30.68 51.56 -28.42
CA LYS A 553 -29.34 51.43 -28.98
C LYS A 553 -29.33 51.24 -30.50
N ILE A 554 -30.28 50.49 -31.06
CA ILE A 554 -30.47 50.36 -32.51
C ILE A 554 -30.76 51.73 -33.13
N LYS A 555 -31.63 52.55 -32.50
CA LYS A 555 -31.93 53.92 -32.96
C LYS A 555 -30.71 54.84 -32.90
N GLU A 556 -29.89 54.76 -31.84
CA GLU A 556 -28.64 55.51 -31.72
C GLU A 556 -27.68 55.17 -32.87
N ILE A 557 -27.40 53.88 -33.10
CA ILE A 557 -26.49 53.43 -34.16
C ILE A 557 -27.03 53.78 -35.55
N ALA A 558 -28.33 53.64 -35.77
CA ALA A 558 -28.97 54.03 -37.02
C ALA A 558 -28.80 55.53 -37.30
N LYS A 559 -28.96 56.38 -36.27
CA LYS A 559 -28.76 57.82 -36.37
C LYS A 559 -27.30 58.19 -36.64
N GLU A 560 -26.36 57.54 -35.97
CA GLU A 560 -24.92 57.74 -36.17
C GLU A 560 -24.46 57.34 -37.59
N ASN A 561 -25.11 56.34 -38.20
CA ASN A 561 -24.74 55.82 -39.53
C ASN A 561 -25.67 56.31 -40.66
N ASN A 562 -26.49 57.34 -40.41
CA ASN A 562 -27.42 57.91 -41.39
C ASN A 562 -28.40 56.89 -42.02
N VAL A 563 -28.81 55.89 -41.23
CA VAL A 563 -29.87 54.94 -41.60
C VAL A 563 -31.22 55.58 -41.28
N PRO A 564 -32.12 55.74 -42.28
CA PRO A 564 -33.43 56.35 -42.08
C PRO A 564 -34.26 55.59 -41.05
N ILE A 565 -34.85 56.33 -40.11
CA ILE A 565 -35.73 55.81 -39.06
C ILE A 565 -37.17 56.20 -39.41
N VAL A 566 -38.04 55.21 -39.59
CA VAL A 566 -39.45 55.43 -39.91
C VAL A 566 -40.30 54.92 -38.75
N GLU A 567 -41.23 55.74 -38.30
CA GLU A 567 -42.15 55.37 -37.24
C GLU A 567 -43.35 54.62 -37.82
N ASN A 568 -43.51 53.36 -37.43
CA ASN A 568 -44.72 52.58 -37.72
C ASN A 568 -44.92 51.57 -36.59
N LYS A 569 -45.80 51.94 -35.66
CA LYS A 569 -46.05 51.19 -34.41
C LYS A 569 -46.54 49.76 -34.65
N GLU A 570 -47.45 49.58 -35.60
CA GLU A 570 -48.07 48.30 -35.91
C GLU A 570 -47.10 47.36 -36.61
N LEU A 571 -46.38 47.87 -37.61
CA LEU A 571 -45.40 47.09 -38.36
C LEU A 571 -44.18 46.72 -37.49
N ALA A 572 -43.65 47.65 -36.68
CA ALA A 572 -42.52 47.38 -35.79
C ALA A 572 -42.85 46.29 -34.74
N ARG A 573 -44.07 46.31 -34.18
CA ARG A 573 -44.55 45.25 -33.27
C ARG A 573 -44.65 43.91 -33.99
N THR A 574 -45.26 43.91 -35.17
CA THR A 574 -45.51 42.68 -35.92
C THR A 574 -44.20 42.04 -36.37
N LEU A 575 -43.26 42.83 -36.88
CA LEU A 575 -41.92 42.36 -37.25
C LEU A 575 -41.13 41.84 -36.04
N TYR A 576 -41.22 42.51 -34.89
CA TYR A 576 -40.50 42.07 -33.69
C TYR A 576 -40.94 40.69 -33.20
N TYR A 577 -42.25 40.41 -33.20
CA TYR A 577 -42.79 39.12 -32.73
C TYR A 577 -42.79 38.02 -33.79
N LYS A 578 -43.02 38.34 -35.08
CA LYS A 578 -43.19 37.33 -36.14
C LYS A 578 -41.90 36.94 -36.88
N VAL A 579 -40.84 37.75 -36.85
CA VAL A 579 -39.64 37.55 -37.71
C VAL A 579 -38.37 37.55 -36.88
N GLU A 580 -37.51 36.53 -36.99
CA GLU A 580 -36.20 36.51 -36.31
C GLU A 580 -35.12 37.30 -37.08
N VAL A 581 -34.01 37.59 -36.40
CA VAL A 581 -32.86 38.25 -37.02
C VAL A 581 -32.22 37.29 -38.04
N GLU A 582 -31.76 37.82 -39.17
CA GLU A 582 -31.26 37.12 -40.37
C GLU A 582 -32.33 36.36 -41.17
N GLN A 583 -33.62 36.52 -40.86
CA GLN A 583 -34.72 35.94 -41.64
C GLN A 583 -35.35 36.96 -42.60
N MET A 584 -35.83 36.46 -43.74
CA MET A 584 -36.67 37.22 -44.66
C MET A 584 -38.03 37.49 -44.03
N ILE A 585 -38.59 38.66 -44.30
CA ILE A 585 -39.96 38.97 -43.85
C ILE A 585 -40.97 38.00 -44.52
N PRO A 586 -42.11 37.70 -43.90
CA PRO A 586 -43.16 36.89 -44.51
C PRO A 586 -43.95 37.69 -45.55
N VAL A 587 -44.55 36.99 -46.52
CA VAL A 587 -45.28 37.59 -47.66
C VAL A 587 -46.39 38.54 -47.20
N GLU A 588 -47.05 38.25 -46.08
CA GLU A 588 -48.08 39.08 -45.44
C GLU A 588 -47.61 40.52 -45.15
N LEU A 589 -46.31 40.72 -44.91
CA LEU A 589 -45.72 42.01 -44.52
C LEU A 589 -45.02 42.71 -45.69
N TYR A 590 -45.00 42.11 -46.89
CA TYR A 590 -44.29 42.66 -48.04
C TYR A 590 -44.80 44.04 -48.42
N GLN A 591 -46.12 44.21 -48.47
CA GLN A 591 -46.73 45.48 -48.86
C GLN A 591 -46.34 46.60 -47.89
N ALA A 592 -46.55 46.39 -46.59
CA ALA A 592 -46.25 47.38 -45.56
C ALA A 592 -44.75 47.72 -45.47
N VAL A 593 -43.85 46.75 -45.69
CA VAL A 593 -42.41 47.00 -45.71
C VAL A 593 -41.98 47.67 -47.03
N ALA A 594 -42.57 47.31 -48.17
CA ALA A 594 -42.27 47.92 -49.46
C ALA A 594 -42.66 49.40 -49.51
N GLU A 595 -43.80 49.78 -48.92
CA GLU A 595 -44.23 51.18 -48.79
C GLU A 595 -43.19 52.01 -48.00
N ILE A 596 -42.69 51.49 -46.88
CA ILE A 596 -41.66 52.16 -46.08
C ILE A 596 -40.33 52.26 -46.84
N ILE A 597 -39.90 51.19 -47.51
CA ILE A 597 -38.67 51.20 -48.31
C ILE A 597 -38.79 52.18 -49.47
N ALA A 598 -39.94 52.22 -50.15
CA ALA A 598 -40.22 53.16 -51.24
C ALA A 598 -40.17 54.61 -50.75
N TYR A 599 -40.78 54.90 -49.59
CA TYR A 599 -40.73 56.21 -48.93
C TYR A 599 -39.29 56.65 -48.60
N VAL A 600 -38.47 55.72 -48.09
CA VAL A 600 -37.05 55.99 -47.81
C VAL A 600 -36.26 56.26 -49.09
N TYR A 601 -36.52 55.53 -50.18
CA TYR A 601 -35.86 55.79 -51.46
C TYR A 601 -36.30 57.10 -52.12
N SER A 602 -37.54 57.57 -51.90
CA SER A 602 -37.96 58.89 -52.37
C SER A 602 -37.26 60.02 -51.61
N ILE A 603 -37.03 59.85 -50.30
CA ILE A 603 -36.30 60.84 -49.47
C ILE A 603 -34.82 60.90 -49.86
N ARG A 604 -34.19 59.78 -50.24
CA ARG A 604 -32.78 59.76 -50.70
C ARG A 604 -32.56 60.30 -52.12
N ARG A 605 -33.63 60.53 -52.90
CA ARG A 605 -33.58 61.07 -54.28
C ARG A 605 -33.86 62.58 -54.36
N MET A 606 -34.34 63.18 -53.27
CA MET A 606 -34.31 64.62 -53.03
C MET A 606 -32.96 64.99 -52.40
#